data_AF-A0A0G1AI63-F1
#
_entry.id   AF-A0A0G1AI63-F1
#
_cell.length_a   1.000
_cell.length_b   1.000
_cell.length_c   1.000
_cell.angle_alpha   90.00
_cell.angle_beta   90.00
_cell.angle_gamma   90.00
#
_symmetry.space_group_name_H-M   'P 1'
#
loop_
_entity.id
_entity.type
_entity.pdbx_description
1 polymer ?
#
loop_
_entity_poly.entity_id
_entity_poly.type
_entity_poly.pdbx_seq_one_letter_code
_entity_poly.pdbx_strand_id
1 'polypeptide(L)'
;MARYMMATKAVHKLGDVSGEEPDLCSIHREDKENYIGSWVLGIILNNVKFPKSTTRELTDEEKKEWHGKQIWIGGRPRYTIYIK
;
A
#
# COMPACT_ATOMS: atom_id res chain seq x y z
N MET A 1 -1.95 8.64 11.26
CA MET A 1 -2.73 7.77 10.36
C MET A 1 -1.90 7.54 9.11
N ALA A 2 -1.87 6.32 8.58
CA ALA A 2 -1.10 6.02 7.37
C ALA A 2 -1.75 6.66 6.13
N ARG A 3 -0.93 7.19 5.21
CA ARG A 3 -1.41 7.65 3.90
C ARG A 3 -1.52 6.44 3.00
N TYR A 4 -2.72 6.08 2.57
CA TYR A 4 -2.92 4.97 1.66
C TYR A 4 -2.79 5.46 0.21
N MET A 5 -2.22 4.63 -0.66
CA MET A 5 -2.03 4.92 -2.09
C MET A 5 -2.18 3.62 -2.89
N MET A 6 -2.28 3.74 -4.22
CA MET A 6 -2.25 2.60 -5.14
C MET A 6 -0.90 2.57 -5.86
N ALA A 7 -0.24 1.41 -5.87
CA ALA A 7 1.04 1.21 -6.55
C ALA A 7 1.01 -0.06 -7.39
N THR A 8 1.79 -0.09 -8.46
CA THR A 8 2.07 -1.31 -9.25
C THR A 8 3.50 -1.79 -9.07
N LYS A 9 4.48 -0.88 -9.16
CA LYS A 9 5.89 -1.20 -8.98
C LYS A 9 6.34 -1.04 -7.54
N ALA A 10 7.13 -1.98 -7.07
CA ALA A 10 7.62 -2.01 -5.70
C ALA A 10 8.93 -2.77 -5.56
N VAL A 11 9.87 -2.21 -4.80
CA VAL A 11 11.18 -2.81 -4.53
C VAL A 11 11.41 -2.93 -3.04
N HIS A 12 11.78 -4.12 -2.58
CA HIS A 12 12.15 -4.40 -1.20
C HIS A 12 13.58 -4.96 -1.13
N LYS A 13 14.16 -5.07 0.07
CA LYS A 13 15.49 -5.67 0.27
C LYS A 13 15.59 -7.12 -0.21
N LEU A 14 14.46 -7.81 -0.31
CA LEU A 14 14.37 -9.19 -0.79
C LEU A 14 14.24 -9.30 -2.32
N GLY A 15 14.14 -8.16 -3.03
CA GLY A 15 13.98 -8.12 -4.48
C GLY A 15 12.77 -7.31 -4.95
N ASP A 16 12.40 -7.52 -6.20
CA ASP A 16 11.20 -6.96 -6.82
C ASP A 16 9.96 -7.62 -6.21
N VAL A 17 9.01 -6.79 -5.80
CA VAL A 17 7.75 -7.18 -5.18
C VAL A 17 6.57 -6.43 -5.82
N SER A 18 6.72 -6.12 -7.10
CA SER A 18 5.70 -5.48 -7.94
C SER A 18 4.50 -6.40 -8.17
N GLY A 19 3.33 -5.80 -8.33
CA GLY A 19 2.12 -6.46 -8.83
C GLY A 19 1.90 -6.20 -10.32
N GLU A 20 1.10 -7.05 -10.96
CA GLU A 20 0.60 -6.80 -12.33
C GLU A 20 -0.46 -5.70 -12.34
N GLU A 21 -1.31 -5.65 -11.31
CA GLU A 21 -2.35 -4.65 -11.11
C GLU A 21 -2.02 -3.71 -9.94
N PRO A 22 -2.59 -2.48 -9.91
CA PRO A 22 -2.43 -1.59 -8.78
C PRO A 22 -3.02 -2.21 -7.50
N ASP A 23 -2.24 -2.20 -6.42
CA ASP A 23 -2.69 -2.67 -5.10
C ASP A 23 -2.49 -1.58 -4.03
N LEU A 24 -3.16 -1.76 -2.90
CA LEU A 24 -3.18 -0.81 -1.81
C LEU A 24 -1.87 -0.88 -1.00
N CYS A 25 -1.19 0.25 -0.91
CA CYS A 25 -0.01 0.42 -0.07
C CYS A 25 -0.23 1.50 0.99
N SER A 26 0.46 1.35 2.12
CA SER A 26 0.46 2.29 3.23
C SER A 26 1.81 3.01 3.31
N ILE A 27 1.80 4.32 3.13
CA ILE A 27 2.98 5.17 3.08
C ILE A 27 3.22 5.82 4.44
N HIS A 28 4.47 5.76 4.92
CA HIS A 28 4.89 6.39 6.17
C HIS A 28 6.03 7.41 6.01
N ARG A 29 6.75 7.39 4.87
CA ARG A 29 7.70 8.43 4.48
C ARG A 29 7.86 8.47 2.97
N GLU A 30 8.57 9.46 2.48
CA GLU A 30 8.96 9.57 1.07
C GLU A 30 10.37 10.12 0.93
N ASP A 31 11.00 9.80 -0.19
CA ASP A 31 12.24 10.43 -0.64
C ASP A 31 11.98 11.16 -1.98
N LYS A 32 13.05 11.54 -2.68
CA LYS A 32 12.94 12.26 -3.95
C LYS A 32 12.21 11.46 -5.02
N GLU A 33 12.41 10.15 -5.08
CA GLU A 33 11.98 9.30 -6.19
C GLU A 33 10.89 8.29 -5.78
N ASN A 34 10.78 7.99 -4.48
CA ASN A 34 9.94 6.91 -3.99
C ASN A 34 9.07 7.36 -2.81
N TYR A 35 7.89 6.77 -2.73
CA TYR A 35 7.20 6.58 -1.46
C TYR A 35 7.76 5.35 -0.76
N ILE A 36 7.78 5.37 0.58
CA ILE A 36 8.28 4.27 1.38
C ILE A 36 7.20 3.85 2.37
N GLY A 37 6.92 2.55 2.37
CA GLY A 37 5.72 2.02 2.99
C GLY A 37 5.73 0.51 3.16
N SER A 38 4.52 -0.02 3.22
CA SER A 38 4.23 -1.45 3.25
C SER A 38 3.03 -1.75 2.37
N TRP A 39 3.04 -2.89 1.67
CA TRP A 39 1.83 -3.44 1.08
C TRP A 39 0.79 -3.72 2.18
N VAL A 40 -0.47 -3.42 1.92
CA VAL A 40 -1.58 -3.64 2.87
C VAL A 40 -2.08 -5.07 2.80
N LEU A 41 -2.08 -5.66 1.60
CA LEU A 41 -2.52 -7.01 1.32
C LEU A 41 -1.33 -7.93 1.02
N GLY A 42 -1.53 -9.24 1.20
CA GLY A 42 -0.52 -10.24 0.91
C GLY A 42 0.62 -10.31 1.93
N ILE A 43 1.87 -10.39 1.46
CA ILE A 43 3.05 -10.47 2.31
C ILE A 43 3.35 -9.06 2.85
N ILE A 44 3.16 -8.87 4.16
CA ILE A 44 3.49 -7.60 4.83
C ILE A 44 5.02 -7.43 4.81
N LEU A 45 5.51 -6.79 3.76
CA LEU A 45 6.87 -6.31 3.68
C LEU A 45 6.90 -4.85 4.11
N ASN A 46 7.78 -4.54 5.06
CA ASN A 46 8.01 -3.17 5.51
C ASN A 46 9.20 -2.55 4.78
N ASN A 47 9.26 -1.22 4.71
CA ASN A 47 10.31 -0.50 3.99
C ASN A 47 10.37 -0.86 2.49
N VAL A 48 9.20 -1.09 1.90
CA VAL A 48 9.04 -1.23 0.45
C VAL A 48 9.12 0.16 -0.17
N LYS A 49 9.90 0.28 -1.25
CA LYS A 49 10.01 1.48 -2.06
C LYS A 49 9.04 1.38 -3.23
N PHE A 50 8.16 2.37 -3.34
CA PHE A 50 7.19 2.51 -4.41
C PHE A 50 7.58 3.71 -5.28
N PRO A 51 7.98 3.52 -6.54
CA PRO A 51 8.34 4.62 -7.42
C PRO A 51 7.18 5.61 -7.57
N LYS A 52 7.45 6.91 -7.42
CA LYS A 52 6.41 7.96 -7.54
C LYS A 52 5.76 8.00 -8.93
N SER A 53 6.48 7.56 -9.95
CA SER A 53 5.99 7.47 -11.34
C SER A 53 4.87 6.44 -11.53
N THR A 54 4.79 5.44 -10.66
CA THR A 54 3.81 4.34 -10.73
C THR A 54 2.95 4.24 -9.48
N THR A 55 2.96 5.28 -8.65
CA THR A 55 2.21 5.33 -7.40
C THR A 55 1.33 6.57 -7.41
N ARG A 56 0.04 6.38 -7.12
CA ARG A 56 -0.94 7.46 -7.18
C ARG A 56 -1.85 7.45 -5.96
N GLU A 57 -2.48 8.59 -5.73
CA GLU A 57 -3.59 8.68 -4.78
C GLU A 57 -4.73 7.74 -5.20
N LEU A 58 -5.54 7.34 -4.21
CA LEU A 58 -6.76 6.60 -4.46
C LEU A 58 -7.78 7.49 -5.18
N THR A 59 -8.54 6.92 -6.11
CA THR A 59 -9.76 7.57 -6.63
C THR A 59 -10.84 7.58 -5.55
N ASP A 60 -11.88 8.39 -5.72
CA ASP A 60 -12.95 8.47 -4.72
C ASP A 60 -13.76 7.17 -4.62
N GLU A 61 -13.86 6.40 -5.70
CA GLU A 61 -14.43 5.05 -5.70
C GLU A 61 -13.58 4.09 -4.86
N GLU A 62 -12.26 4.08 -5.06
CA GLU A 62 -11.34 3.23 -4.30
C GLU A 62 -11.33 3.62 -2.82
N LYS A 63 -11.38 4.91 -2.50
CA LYS A 63 -11.51 5.37 -1.11
C LYS A 63 -12.76 4.80 -0.46
N LYS A 64 -13.91 4.85 -1.13
CA LYS A 64 -15.17 4.29 -0.61
C LYS A 64 -15.10 2.78 -0.47
N GLU A 65 -14.47 2.09 -1.41
CA GLU A 65 -14.33 0.65 -1.37
C GLU A 65 -13.45 0.19 -0.19
N TRP A 66 -12.32 0.86 0.03
CA TRP A 66 -11.35 0.47 1.04
C TRP A 66 -11.67 1.01 2.43
N HIS A 67 -12.36 2.13 2.55
CA HIS A 67 -12.71 2.71 3.83
C HIS A 67 -13.63 1.77 4.62
N GLY A 68 -13.23 1.44 5.86
CA GLY A 68 -13.98 0.54 6.73
C GLY A 68 -13.71 -0.95 6.47
N LYS A 69 -12.95 -1.33 5.43
CA LYS A 69 -12.57 -2.74 5.22
C LYS A 69 -11.66 -3.24 6.34
N GLN A 70 -11.99 -4.42 6.85
CA GLN A 70 -11.18 -5.12 7.85
C GLN A 70 -10.16 -6.01 7.14
N ILE A 71 -8.88 -5.86 7.49
CA ILE A 71 -7.81 -6.69 6.95
C ILE A 71 -7.59 -7.90 7.84
N TRP A 72 -7.62 -9.07 7.20
CA TRP A 72 -7.46 -10.38 7.82
C TRP A 72 -6.13 -10.99 7.41
N ILE A 73 -5.35 -11.46 8.40
CA ILE A 73 -4.04 -12.08 8.16
C ILE A 73 -3.95 -13.33 9.02
N GLY A 74 -3.72 -14.48 8.38
CA GLY A 74 -3.72 -15.78 9.07
C GLY A 74 -5.05 -16.10 9.77
N GLY A 75 -6.18 -15.69 9.18
CA GLY A 75 -7.52 -15.92 9.74
C GLY A 75 -7.88 -15.06 10.95
N ARG A 76 -7.07 -14.03 11.29
CA ARG A 76 -7.35 -13.11 12.39
C ARG A 76 -7.47 -11.67 11.88
N PRO A 77 -8.39 -10.86 12.44
CA PRO A 77 -8.47 -9.44 12.11
C PRO A 77 -7.24 -8.72 12.67
N ARG A 78 -6.60 -7.90 11.83
CA ARG A 78 -5.40 -7.14 12.21
C ARG A 78 -5.72 -5.67 12.45
N TYR A 79 -6.37 -5.02 11.50
CA TYR A 79 -6.78 -3.61 11.60
C TYR A 79 -7.86 -3.31 10.55
N THR A 80 -8.53 -2.16 10.75
CA THR A 80 -9.49 -1.60 9.80
C THR A 80 -8.82 -0.46 9.04
N ILE A 81 -9.05 -0.39 7.73
CA ILE A 81 -8.56 0.69 6.89
C ILE A 81 -9.46 1.91 7.09
N TYR A 82 -8.88 3.03 7.51
CA TYR A 82 -9.56 4.31 7.59
C TYR A 82 -8.86 5.30 6.67
N ILE A 83 -9.53 5.63 5.57
CA ILE A 83 -9.09 6.62 4.59
C ILE A 83 -9.85 7.93 4.82
N LYS A 84 -9.16 9.06 4.83
CA LYS A 84 -9.76 10.40 4.95
C LYS A 84 -10.09 10.99 3.59
#